data_AF-A0A1A6GGV9-F1
#
_entry.id   AF-A0A1A6GGV9-F1
#
_cell.length_a   1.000
_cell.length_b   1.000
_cell.length_c   1.000
_cell.angle_alpha   90.00
_cell.angle_beta   90.00
_cell.angle_gamma   90.00
#
_symmetry.space_group_name_H-M   'P 1'
#
loop_
_entity.id
_entity.type
_entity.pdbx_description
1 polymer ?
#
loop_
_entity_poly.entity_id
_entity_poly.type
_entity_poly.pdbx_seq_one_letter_code
_entity_poly.pdbx_strand_id
1 'polypeptide(L)'
;DEDTGMKSKVHHIAKEIMSSEKVFVDVLKLLHIDFRDAVAHASRQLGKPVIEDRILNQILYYLPQLYELNRDLLKELEERMLSWNEQQRIADIFVKK
;
A
#
# COMPACT_ATOMS: atom_id res chain seq x y z
N ASP A 1 -32.44 15.32 6.85
CA ASP A 1 -31.42 16.08 6.12
C ASP A 1 -30.03 16.09 6.73
N GLU A 2 -29.84 16.21 8.05
CA GLU A 2 -28.48 16.13 8.63
C GLU A 2 -27.84 14.73 8.57
N ASP A 3 -28.64 13.67 8.77
CA ASP A 3 -28.17 12.27 8.74
C ASP A 3 -27.65 11.84 7.35
N THR A 4 -28.30 12.30 6.28
CA THR A 4 -27.87 12.07 4.89
C THR A 4 -26.57 12.80 4.57
N GLY A 5 -26.39 14.02 5.09
CA GLY A 5 -25.15 14.78 4.94
C GLY A 5 -23.97 14.14 5.69
N MET A 6 -24.20 13.59 6.88
CA MET A 6 -23.16 12.91 7.66
C MET A 6 -22.72 11.60 7.01
N LYS A 7 -23.66 10.78 6.52
CA LYS A 7 -23.37 9.53 5.79
C LYS A 7 -22.54 9.77 4.53
N SER A 8 -22.80 10.86 3.81
CA SER A 8 -22.01 11.29 2.66
C SER A 8 -20.57 11.64 3.07
N LYS A 9 -20.37 12.41 4.15
CA LYS A 9 -19.04 12.76 4.67
C LYS A 9 -18.22 11.53 5.07
N VAL A 10 -18.81 10.59 5.79
CA VAL A 10 -18.12 9.36 6.21
C VAL A 10 -17.68 8.53 5.01
N HIS A 11 -18.53 8.41 3.99
CA HIS A 11 -18.16 7.74 2.74
C HIS A 11 -16.97 8.41 2.06
N HIS A 12 -16.98 9.74 1.97
CA HIS A 12 -15.87 10.48 1.34
C HIS A 12 -14.56 10.33 2.11
N ILE A 13 -14.59 10.37 3.44
CA ILE A 13 -13.40 10.12 4.27
C ILE A 13 -12.88 8.69 4.08
N ALA A 14 -13.75 7.69 4.07
CA ALA A 14 -13.36 6.30 3.83
C ALA A 14 -12.74 6.11 2.44
N LYS A 15 -13.31 6.76 1.43
CA LYS A 15 -12.78 6.78 0.07
C LYS A 15 -11.41 7.45 0.00
N GLU A 16 -11.23 8.57 0.70
CA GLU A 16 -9.95 9.28 0.79
C GLU A 16 -8.88 8.38 1.39
N ILE A 17 -9.16 7.74 2.53
CA ILE A 17 -8.24 6.80 3.20
C ILE A 17 -7.85 5.65 2.26
N MET A 18 -8.81 5.00 1.60
CA MET A 18 -8.53 3.95 0.63
C MET A 18 -7.65 4.47 -0.53
N SER A 19 -7.93 5.68 -1.03
CA SER A 19 -7.17 6.25 -2.13
C SER A 19 -5.74 6.64 -1.74
N SER A 20 -5.52 7.16 -0.53
CA SER A 20 -4.18 7.45 -0.03
C SER A 20 -3.40 6.16 0.25
N GLU A 21 -4.08 5.13 0.74
CA GLU A 21 -3.48 3.80 0.95
C GLU A 21 -3.02 3.19 -0.38
N LYS A 22 -3.80 3.36 -1.46
CA LYS A 22 -3.41 2.90 -2.80
C LYS A 22 -2.10 3.54 -3.26
N VAL A 23 -1.98 4.86 -3.11
CA VAL A 23 -0.73 5.57 -3.45
C VAL A 23 0.42 5.09 -2.58
N PHE A 24 0.19 4.84 -1.30
CA PHE A 24 1.21 4.32 -0.39
C PHE A 24 1.72 2.93 -0.81
N VAL A 25 0.82 2.00 -1.12
CA VAL A 25 1.14 0.67 -1.63
C VAL A 25 1.93 0.74 -2.95
N ASP A 26 1.58 1.65 -3.86
CA ASP A 26 2.31 1.88 -5.10
C ASP A 26 3.74 2.36 -4.85
N VAL A 27 3.97 3.24 -3.88
CA VAL A 27 5.31 3.68 -3.48
C VAL A 27 6.13 2.54 -2.87
N LEU A 28 5.51 1.71 -2.03
CA LEU A 28 6.18 0.54 -1.46
C LEU A 28 6.61 -0.42 -2.58
N LYS A 29 5.71 -0.71 -3.54
CA LYS A 29 6.01 -1.54 -4.72
C LYS A 29 7.20 -0.99 -5.51
N LEU A 30 7.20 0.32 -5.77
CA LEU A 30 8.29 1.00 -6.48
C LEU A 30 9.63 0.77 -5.78
N LEU A 31 9.68 0.87 -4.46
CA LEU A 31 10.93 0.76 -3.71
C LEU A 31 11.41 -0.69 -3.55
N HIS A 32 10.51 -1.64 -3.30
CA HIS A 32 10.93 -3.00 -2.96
C HIS A 32 10.96 -3.98 -4.14
N ILE A 33 10.19 -3.71 -5.21
CA ILE A 33 10.19 -4.50 -6.46
C ILE A 33 10.97 -3.75 -7.52
N ASP A 34 10.43 -2.61 -7.98
CA ASP A 34 10.87 -1.99 -9.23
C ASP A 34 12.31 -1.46 -9.10
N PHE A 35 12.65 -0.82 -7.98
CA PHE A 35 14.01 -0.36 -7.70
C PHE A 35 14.99 -1.53 -7.55
N ARG A 36 14.58 -2.62 -6.89
CA ARG A 36 15.42 -3.82 -6.73
C ARG A 36 15.73 -4.45 -8.09
N ASP A 37 14.73 -4.55 -8.95
CA ASP A 37 14.86 -5.06 -10.32
C ASP A 37 15.75 -4.15 -11.17
N ALA A 38 15.60 -2.84 -11.05
CA ALA A 38 16.45 -1.86 -11.73
C ALA A 38 17.92 -1.99 -11.31
N VAL A 39 18.21 -2.15 -10.01
CA VAL A 39 19.57 -2.38 -9.48
C VAL A 39 20.14 -3.71 -9.99
N ALA A 40 19.35 -4.77 -10.01
CA ALA A 40 19.76 -6.08 -10.51
C ALA A 40 20.04 -6.04 -12.02
N HIS A 41 19.23 -5.32 -12.78
CA HIS A 41 19.43 -5.12 -14.22
C HIS A 41 20.69 -4.31 -14.51
N ALA A 42 20.90 -3.18 -13.81
CA ALA A 42 22.09 -2.35 -13.96
C ALA A 42 23.38 -3.11 -13.59
N SER A 43 23.34 -3.92 -12.52
CA SER A 43 24.47 -4.77 -12.12
C SER A 43 24.84 -5.79 -13.20
N ARG A 44 23.83 -6.40 -13.84
CA ARG A 44 24.03 -7.32 -14.98
C ARG A 44 24.66 -6.62 -16.18
N GLN A 45 24.20 -5.42 -16.53
CA GLN A 45 24.75 -4.65 -17.64
C GLN A 45 26.20 -4.23 -17.40
N LEU A 46 26.55 -3.85 -16.16
CA LEU A 46 27.88 -3.43 -15.80
C LEU A 46 28.85 -4.61 -15.57
N GLY A 47 28.33 -5.83 -15.43
CA GLY A 47 29.10 -7.03 -15.10
C GLY A 47 29.63 -7.05 -13.66
N LYS A 48 29.21 -6.09 -12.83
CA LYS A 48 29.56 -5.99 -11.40
C LYS A 48 28.41 -5.31 -10.64
N PRO A 49 28.27 -5.55 -9.33
CA PRO A 49 27.23 -4.92 -8.51
C PRO A 49 27.32 -3.39 -8.58
N VAL A 50 26.20 -2.72 -8.90
CA VAL A 50 26.11 -1.25 -8.76
C VAL A 50 25.84 -0.83 -7.32
N ILE A 51 25.19 -1.70 -6.55
CA ILE A 51 25.02 -1.62 -5.10
C ILE A 51 25.28 -3.03 -4.57
N GLU A 52 26.04 -3.15 -3.48
CA GLU A 52 26.24 -4.45 -2.84
C GLU A 52 24.92 -4.99 -2.28
N ASP A 53 24.66 -6.28 -2.47
CA ASP A 53 23.42 -6.93 -2.01
C ASP A 53 23.18 -6.74 -0.51
N ARG A 54 24.24 -6.75 0.30
CA ARG A 54 24.13 -6.49 1.74
C ARG A 54 23.60 -5.08 2.04
N ILE A 55 24.11 -4.08 1.32
CA ILE A 55 23.67 -2.69 1.47
C ILE A 55 22.25 -2.53 0.96
N LEU A 56 21.93 -3.10 -0.20
CA LEU A 56 20.59 -3.06 -0.78
C LEU A 56 19.55 -3.70 0.18
N ASN A 57 19.85 -4.88 0.71
CA ASN A 57 18.98 -5.56 1.68
C ASN A 57 18.86 -4.76 2.99
N GLN A 58 19.89 -4.03 3.40
CA GLN A 58 19.82 -3.17 4.59
C GLN A 58 18.93 -1.94 4.34
N ILE A 59 19.03 -1.29 3.17
CA ILE A 59 18.21 -0.14 2.78
C ILE A 59 16.73 -0.54 2.71
N LEU A 60 16.43 -1.73 2.16
CA LEU A 60 15.07 -2.17 1.88
C LEU A 60 14.49 -3.12 2.93
N TYR A 61 15.19 -3.35 4.05
CA TYR A 61 14.98 -4.51 4.94
C TYR A 61 13.53 -4.78 5.34
N TYR A 62 12.77 -3.75 5.73
CA TYR A 62 11.38 -3.87 6.18
C TYR A 62 10.33 -3.64 5.07
N LEU A 63 10.75 -3.19 3.89
CA LEU A 63 9.81 -2.78 2.85
C LEU A 63 8.99 -3.93 2.25
N PRO A 64 9.52 -5.15 2.06
CA PRO A 64 8.71 -6.27 1.56
C PRO A 64 7.56 -6.62 2.51
N GLN A 65 7.82 -6.74 3.82
CA GLN A 65 6.79 -7.10 4.80
C GLN A 65 5.78 -5.97 4.96
N LEU A 66 6.26 -4.72 4.95
CA LEU A 66 5.39 -3.55 4.98
C LEU A 66 4.50 -3.50 3.73
N TYR A 67 5.05 -3.78 2.55
CA TYR A 67 4.27 -3.85 1.32
C TYR A 67 3.18 -4.92 1.39
N GLU A 68 3.51 -6.13 1.83
CA GLU A 68 2.53 -7.22 1.94
C GLU A 68 1.38 -6.84 2.89
N LEU A 69 1.72 -6.32 4.07
CA LEU A 69 0.74 -5.87 5.06
C LEU A 69 -0.20 -4.78 4.49
N ASN A 70 0.37 -3.74 3.86
CA ASN A 70 -0.41 -2.61 3.36
C ASN A 70 -1.20 -2.98 2.10
N ARG A 71 -0.68 -3.87 1.26
CA ARG A 71 -1.43 -4.40 0.11
C ARG A 71 -2.66 -5.19 0.56
N ASP A 72 -2.52 -5.99 1.62
CA ASP A 72 -3.66 -6.73 2.19
C ASP A 72 -4.68 -5.79 2.84
N LEU A 73 -4.21 -4.75 3.55
CA LEU A 73 -5.06 -3.68 4.09
C LEU A 73 -5.82 -2.96 2.96
N LEU A 74 -5.14 -2.57 1.89
CA LEU A 74 -5.74 -1.92 0.73
C LEU A 74 -6.83 -2.78 0.11
N LYS A 75 -6.57 -4.09 -0.04
CA LYS A 75 -7.56 -5.03 -0.57
C LYS A 75 -8.83 -5.04 0.29
N GLU A 76 -8.70 -5.12 1.61
CA GLU A 76 -9.85 -5.09 2.53
C GLU A 76 -10.62 -3.75 2.44
N LEU A 77 -9.90 -2.63 2.27
CA LEU A 77 -10.51 -1.31 2.07
C LEU A 77 -11.25 -1.22 0.73
N GLU A 78 -10.66 -1.68 -0.38
CA GLU A 78 -11.28 -1.70 -1.70
C GLU A 78 -12.55 -2.55 -1.70
N GLU A 79 -12.50 -3.76 -1.12
CA GLU A 79 -13.66 -4.64 -0.96
C GLU A 79 -14.78 -3.97 -0.15
N ARG A 80 -14.44 -3.31 0.97
CA ARG A 80 -15.41 -2.57 1.80
C ARG A 80 -16.05 -1.40 1.06
N MET A 81 -15.30 -0.71 0.21
CA MET A 81 -15.83 0.41 -0.57
C MET A 81 -16.75 -0.05 -1.70
N LEU A 82 -16.52 -1.24 -2.26
CA LEU A 82 -17.42 -1.85 -3.25
C LEU A 82 -18.78 -2.24 -2.63
N SER A 83 -18.79 -2.73 -1.39
CA SER A 83 -20.00 -3.09 -0.64
C SER A 83 -20.38 -2.09 0.45
N TRP A 84 -20.07 -0.80 0.25
CA TRP A 84 -20.23 0.24 1.28
C TRP A 84 -21.64 0.29 1.91
N ASN A 85 -22.68 0.04 1.13
CA ASN A 85 -24.07 0.07 1.60
C ASN A 85 -24.41 -1.06 2.58
N GLU A 86 -23.63 -2.15 2.61
CA GLU A 86 -23.79 -3.26 3.55
C GLU A 86 -23.17 -2.93 4.91
N GLN A 87 -22.03 -2.25 4.90
CA GLN A 87 -21.28 -1.90 6.11
C GLN A 87 -20.54 -0.56 5.95
N GLN A 88 -21.15 0.53 6.44
CA GLN A 88 -20.62 1.89 6.32
C GLN A 88 -19.56 2.24 7.39
N ARG A 89 -18.55 1.37 7.57
CA ARG A 89 -17.44 1.55 8.50
C ARG A 89 -16.18 0.90 7.95
N ILE A 90 -15.01 1.39 8.35
CA ILE A 90 -13.71 0.77 8.02
C ILE A 90 -12.86 0.45 9.25
N ALA A 91 -13.22 0.95 10.43
CA ALA A 91 -12.41 0.81 11.65
C ALA A 91 -12.15 -0.65 12.07
N ASP A 92 -13.06 -1.57 11.76
CA ASP A 92 -12.88 -3.00 12.01
C ASP A 92 -11.76 -3.64 11.17
N ILE A 93 -11.37 -3.04 10.06
CA ILE A 93 -10.26 -3.52 9.23
C ILE A 93 -8.93 -3.26 9.95
N PHE A 94 -8.77 -2.07 10.54
CA PHE A 94 -7.55 -1.69 11.25
C PHE A 94 -7.32 -2.46 12.55
N VAL A 95 -8.38 -2.88 13.25
CA VAL A 95 -8.27 -3.62 14.52
C VAL A 95 -7.82 -5.08 14.32
N LYS A 96 -7.93 -5.61 13.10
CA LYS A 96 -7.51 -6.98 12.76
C LYS A 96 -6.02 -7.10 12.39
N LYS A 97 -5.35 -5.97 12.17
CA LYS A 97 -3.92 -5.89 11.83
C LYS A 97 -3.11 -5.58 13.07
#